data_AF-A0A3M9YV27-F1
#
_entry.id   AF-A0A3M9YV27-F1
#
_cell.length_a   1.000
_cell.length_b   1.000
_cell.length_c   1.000
_cell.angle_alpha   90.00
_cell.angle_beta   90.00
_cell.angle_gamma   90.00
#
_symmetry.space_group_name_H-M   'P 1'
#
loop_
_entity.id
_entity.type
_entity.pdbx_description
1 polymer ?
#
loop_
_entity_poly.entity_id
_entity_poly.type
_entity_poly.pdbx_seq_one_letter_code
_entity_poly.pdbx_strand_id
1 'polypeptide(L)'
;MELPAPGQPNLTIASGPLVYACKFKSHGTIVIETDPRDARIVINGASIPADEGSNFFRAFDGSETVYFAPDRSYWEYQGERAENCVVSS
;
A
#
# COMPACT_ATOMS: atom_id res chain seq x y z
N MET A 1 -45.28 -14.43 16.67
CA MET A 1 -43.99 -14.53 17.40
C MET A 1 -43.05 -15.29 16.49
N GLU A 2 -42.36 -14.57 15.62
CA GLU A 2 -41.40 -15.13 14.67
C GLU A 2 -40.01 -15.15 15.33
N LEU A 3 -39.38 -16.33 15.34
CA LEU A 3 -38.00 -16.49 15.81
C LEU A 3 -37.04 -15.86 14.78
N PRO A 4 -35.97 -15.17 15.20
CA PRO A 4 -34.95 -14.71 14.27
C PRO A 4 -34.18 -15.90 13.67
N ALA A 5 -33.97 -15.86 12.36
CA ALA A 5 -33.24 -16.87 11.60
C ALA A 5 -31.76 -16.95 12.07
N PRO A 6 -31.16 -18.16 12.16
CA PRO A 6 -29.74 -18.30 12.42
C PRO A 6 -28.95 -18.17 11.11
N GLY A 7 -27.92 -17.33 11.12
CA GLY A 7 -26.84 -17.40 10.15
C GLY A 7 -26.90 -16.39 9.00
N GLN A 8 -26.26 -15.25 9.22
CA GLN A 8 -25.37 -14.72 8.19
C GLN A 8 -24.00 -14.55 8.85
N PRO A 9 -22.93 -15.21 8.38
CA PRO A 9 -21.59 -14.78 8.75
C PRO A 9 -21.52 -13.32 8.32
N ASN A 10 -21.27 -12.42 9.29
CA ASN A 10 -20.91 -11.06 9.00
C ASN A 10 -19.54 -11.15 8.31
N LEU A 11 -19.53 -11.38 7.00
CA LEU A 11 -18.38 -11.13 6.17
C LEU A 11 -18.22 -9.62 6.24
N THR A 12 -17.51 -9.15 7.27
CA THR A 12 -16.79 -7.90 7.18
C THR A 12 -16.02 -8.04 5.88
N ILE A 13 -16.49 -7.38 4.83
CA ILE A 13 -15.74 -7.21 3.60
C ILE A 13 -14.52 -6.48 4.11
N ALA A 14 -13.45 -7.22 4.39
CA ALA A 14 -12.16 -6.62 4.68
C ALA A 14 -11.93 -5.76 3.44
N SER A 15 -11.93 -4.43 3.64
CA SER A 15 -11.52 -3.49 2.61
C SER A 15 -10.26 -4.09 1.99
N GLY A 16 -10.24 -4.27 0.67
CA GLY A 16 -9.12 -4.88 -0.03
C GLY A 16 -7.80 -4.19 0.35
N PRO A 17 -6.66 -4.84 0.04
CA PRO A 17 -5.37 -4.21 0.29
C PRO A 17 -5.35 -2.81 -0.34
N LEU A 18 -4.99 -1.79 0.44
CA LEU A 18 -4.89 -0.44 -0.11
C LEU A 18 -3.72 -0.40 -1.09
N VAL A 19 -3.97 0.23 -2.23
CA VAL A 19 -2.98 0.39 -3.28
C VAL A 19 -2.72 1.89 -3.44
N TYR A 20 -1.49 2.32 -3.20
CA TYR A 20 -1.05 3.70 -3.38
C TYR A 20 -0.25 3.80 -4.67
N ALA A 21 -0.74 4.55 -5.66
CA ALA A 21 0.04 4.86 -6.85
C ALA A 21 0.54 6.30 -6.75
N CYS A 22 1.85 6.44 -6.51
CA CYS A 22 2.52 7.71 -6.32
C CYS A 22 3.39 8.06 -7.53
N LYS A 23 3.21 9.26 -8.06
CA LYS A 23 4.01 9.81 -9.16
C LYS A 23 5.18 10.62 -8.61
N PHE A 24 6.37 10.20 -9.01
CA PHE A 24 7.66 10.80 -8.73
C PHE A 24 8.19 11.40 -10.04
N LYS A 25 8.73 12.62 -9.99
CA LYS A 25 9.16 13.36 -11.18
C LYS A 25 10.29 12.65 -11.91
N SER A 26 11.24 12.09 -11.17
CA SER A 26 12.45 11.44 -11.70
C SER A 26 12.28 9.92 -11.86
N HIS A 27 11.36 9.31 -11.11
CA HIS A 27 11.21 7.85 -11.04
C HIS A 27 9.90 7.31 -11.64
N GLY A 28 9.01 8.18 -12.12
CA GLY A 28 7.73 7.78 -12.69
C GLY A 28 6.72 7.36 -11.63
N THR A 29 5.84 6.41 -11.95
CA THR A 29 4.82 5.94 -10.99
C THR A 29 5.33 4.72 -10.25
N ILE A 30 5.32 4.80 -8.92
CA ILE A 30 5.58 3.69 -8.01
C ILE A 30 4.25 3.32 -7.36
N VAL A 31 3.92 2.03 -7.39
CA VAL A 31 2.71 1.50 -6.77
C VAL A 31 3.09 0.75 -5.50
N ILE A 32 2.41 1.02 -4.39
CA ILE A 32 2.62 0.37 -3.11
C ILE A 32 1.34 -0.37 -2.75
N GLU A 33 1.41 -1.70 -2.74
CA GLU A 33 0.32 -2.57 -2.33
C GLU A 33 0.52 -2.89 -0.84
N THR A 34 -0.41 -2.46 0.01
CA THR A 34 -0.29 -2.54 1.48
C THR A 34 -1.07 -3.74 2.02
N ASP A 35 -0.91 -4.90 1.40
CA ASP A 35 -1.47 -6.12 1.96
C ASP A 35 -0.67 -6.50 3.22
N PRO A 36 -1.30 -6.63 4.39
CA PRO A 36 -0.60 -6.95 5.63
C PRO A 36 0.05 -8.35 5.63
N ARG A 37 -0.26 -9.20 4.63
CA ARG A 37 0.34 -10.52 4.43
C ARG A 37 1.34 -10.56 3.28
N ASP A 38 1.24 -9.65 2.33
CA ASP A 38 2.05 -9.63 1.10
C ASP A 38 2.21 -8.19 0.57
N ALA A 39 2.87 -7.31 1.32
CA ALA A 39 3.09 -5.95 0.86
C ALA A 39 4.09 -5.94 -0.30
N ARG A 40 3.87 -5.07 -1.29
CA ARG A 40 4.68 -5.01 -2.51
C ARG A 40 4.95 -3.58 -2.93
N ILE A 41 6.15 -3.35 -3.47
CA ILE A 41 6.53 -2.11 -4.14
C ILE A 41 6.67 -2.46 -5.62
N VAL A 42 5.87 -1.80 -6.46
CA VAL A 42 5.91 -1.97 -7.92
C VAL A 42 6.57 -0.76 -8.55
N ILE A 43 7.72 -0.97 -9.19
CA ILE A 43 8.49 0.08 -9.86
C ILE A 43 8.72 -0.36 -11.31
N ASN A 44 8.36 0.50 -12.28
CA ASN A 44 8.51 0.19 -13.71
C ASN A 44 7.88 -1.16 -14.13
N GLY A 45 6.80 -1.58 -13.45
CA GLY A 45 6.12 -2.86 -13.69
C GLY A 45 6.77 -4.09 -13.02
N ALA A 46 7.92 -3.94 -12.36
CA ALA A 46 8.50 -4.98 -11.53
C ALA A 46 7.86 -4.95 -10.14
N SER A 47 7.26 -6.07 -9.72
CA SER A 47 6.64 -6.20 -8.40
C SER A 47 7.63 -6.84 -7.42
N ILE A 48 8.03 -6.07 -6.41
CA ILE A 48 9.07 -6.41 -5.45
C ILE A 48 8.41 -6.64 -4.08
N PRO A 49 8.57 -7.82 -3.47
CA PRO A 49 7.99 -8.08 -2.16
C PRO A 49 8.69 -7.25 -1.07
N ALA A 50 7.91 -6.70 -0.15
CA ALA A 50 8.36 -5.72 0.82
C ALA A 50 7.75 -5.93 2.22
N ASP A 51 8.45 -5.43 3.24
CA ASP A 51 7.93 -5.27 4.60
C ASP A 51 7.37 -3.86 4.78
N GLU A 52 6.22 -3.75 5.47
CA GLU A 52 5.70 -2.50 6.00
C GLU A 52 6.30 -2.21 7.38
N GLY A 53 7.03 -1.11 7.49
CA GLY A 53 7.45 -0.51 8.76
C GLY A 53 6.55 0.65 9.17
N SER A 54 6.89 1.32 10.28
CA SER A 54 6.04 2.40 10.81
C SER A 54 5.81 3.58 9.87
N ASN A 55 6.76 3.88 8.99
CA ASN A 55 6.72 5.02 8.05
C ASN A 55 7.45 4.70 6.72
N PHE A 56 7.57 3.41 6.39
CA PHE A 56 8.24 3.00 5.17
C PHE A 56 7.75 1.64 4.68
N PHE A 57 7.89 1.39 3.39
CA PHE A 57 7.88 0.08 2.77
C PHE A 57 9.29 -0.22 2.29
N ARG A 58 9.84 -1.39 2.63
CA ARG A 58 11.20 -1.77 2.22
C ARG A 58 11.19 -3.15 1.60
N ALA A 59 11.76 -3.27 0.42
CA ALA A 59 11.95 -4.54 -0.26
C ALA A 59 12.73 -5.53 0.63
N PHE A 60 12.39 -6.81 0.59
CA PHE A 60 13.06 -7.82 1.43
C PHE A 60 14.56 -7.97 1.14
N ASP A 61 14.99 -7.69 -0.09
CA ASP A 61 16.39 -7.68 -0.50
C ASP A 61 17.12 -6.37 -0.13
N GLY A 62 16.40 -5.38 0.40
CA GLY A 62 16.90 -4.06 0.78
C GLY A 62 17.20 -3.14 -0.41
N SER A 63 16.86 -3.52 -1.64
CA SER A 63 17.14 -2.73 -2.85
C SER A 63 16.34 -1.43 -2.89
N GLU A 64 15.07 -1.50 -2.48
CA GLU A 64 14.12 -0.40 -2.58
C GLU A 64 13.53 -0.04 -1.22
N THR A 65 13.39 1.26 -0.95
CA THR A 65 12.69 1.76 0.23
C THR A 65 11.88 2.99 -0.14
N VAL A 66 10.59 2.96 0.15
CA VAL A 66 9.65 4.07 -0.02
C VAL A 66 9.25 4.54 1.37
N TYR A 67 9.45 5.81 1.68
CA TYR A 67 9.04 6.43 2.92
C TYR A 67 7.69 7.12 2.76
N PHE A 68 6.94 7.24 3.85
CA PHE A 68 5.69 7.99 3.88
C PHE A 68 5.53 8.73 5.21
N ALA A 69 4.78 9.82 5.16
CA ALA A 69 4.39 10.54 6.37
C ALA A 69 3.52 9.65 7.27
N PRO A 70 3.55 9.78 8.60
CA PRO A 70 2.70 8.99 9.49
C PRO A 70 1.20 9.08 9.17
N ASP A 71 0.75 10.20 8.61
CA ASP A 71 -0.62 10.45 8.16
C ASP A 71 -0.86 10.11 6.68
N ARG A 72 0.14 9.55 6.00
CA ARG A 72 0.18 9.23 4.56
C ARG A 72 -0.09 10.44 3.64
N SER A 73 0.11 11.66 4.15
CA SER A 73 -0.08 12.92 3.39
C SER A 73 0.98 13.14 2.31
N TYR A 74 2.15 12.53 2.45
CA TYR A 74 3.17 12.51 1.41
C TYR A 74 3.97 11.21 1.42
N TRP A 75 4.58 10.95 0.29
CA TRP A 75 5.44 9.80 0.03
C TRP A 75 6.77 10.30 -0.52
N GLU A 76 7.84 9.60 -0.19
CA GLU A 76 9.19 9.91 -0.60
C GLU A 76 9.90 8.63 -1.05
N TYR A 77 10.65 8.73 -2.14
CA TYR A 77 11.43 7.64 -2.68
C TYR A 77 12.77 8.18 -3.16
N GLN A 78 13.87 7.59 -2.67
CA GLN A 78 15.25 8.03 -2.95
C GLN A 78 15.49 9.55 -2.74
N GLY A 79 14.84 10.14 -1.73
CA GLY A 79 14.95 11.58 -1.42
C GLY A 79 14.11 12.49 -2.33
N GLU A 80 13.30 11.93 -3.24
CA GLU A 80 12.32 12.67 -4.03
C GLU A 80 10.92 12.50 -3.44
N ARG A 81 10.22 13.60 -3.19
CA ARG A 81 8.82 13.60 -2.75
C ARG A 81 7.89 13.38 -3.94
N ALA A 82 6.88 12.53 -3.76
CA ALA A 82 5.83 12.33 -4.75
C ALA A 82 5.09 13.63 -5.06
N GLU A 83 4.86 13.91 -6.34
CA GLU A 83 4.07 15.05 -6.81
C GLU A 83 2.58 14.82 -6.54
N ASN A 84 2.13 13.58 -6.70
CA ASN A 84 0.75 13.17 -6.53
C ASN A 84 0.68 11.69 -6.13
N CYS A 85 -0.25 11.35 -5.25
CA CYS A 85 -0.55 9.97 -4.89
C CYS A 85 -2.05 9.74 -4.96
N VAL A 86 -2.46 8.65 -5.60
CA VAL A 86 -3.84 8.18 -5.59
C VAL A 86 -3.93 6.90 -4.77
N VAL A 87 -5.01 6.76 -4.01
CA VAL A 87 -5.29 5.56 -3.23
C VAL A 87 -6.51 4.85 -3.82
N SER A 88 -6.40 3.53 -3.97
CA SER A 88 -7.48 2.63 -4.34
C SER A 88 -7.59 1.49 -3.32
N SER A 89 -8.78 0.92 -3.20
CA SER A 89 -9.15 -0.16 -2.26
C SER A 89 -9.86 -1.30 -2.98
#